data_AF-A0A7Y2HT43-F1
#
_entry.id   AF-A0A7Y2HT43-F1
#
_cell.length_a   1.000
_cell.length_b   1.000
_cell.length_c   1.000
_cell.angle_alpha   90.00
_cell.angle_beta   90.00
_cell.angle_gamma   90.00
#
_symmetry.space_group_name_H-M   'P 1'
#
loop_
_entity.id
_entity.type
_entity.pdbx_description
1 polymer ?
#
loop_
_entity_poly.entity_id
_entity_poly.type
_entity_poly.pdbx_seq_one_letter_code
_entity_poly.pdbx_strand_id
1 'polypeptide(L)' 'MLFGNKSQPLLGLDITTSSVKLIELSQSGKRYRVESYAAEPTPPNSVSEKAIVDAKAVGEAIRRAVKRAGAKATDVA' A
#
# COMPACT_ATOMS: atom_id res chain seq x y z
N MET A 1 32.41 -6.66 -8.53
CA MET A 1 31.49 -5.97 -7.59
C MET A 1 30.18 -6.73 -7.57
N LEU A 2 29.91 -7.51 -6.51
CA LEU A 2 28.84 -8.53 -6.50
C LEU A 2 27.58 -8.14 -5.72
N PHE A 3 27.44 -6.89 -5.28
CA PHE A 3 26.23 -6.42 -4.61
C PHE A 3 25.93 -4.99 -5.07
N GLY A 4 25.16 -4.86 -6.15
CA GLY A 4 24.53 -3.58 -6.47
C GLY A 4 23.50 -3.24 -5.39
N ASN A 5 23.32 -1.96 -5.07
CA ASN A 5 22.27 -1.49 -4.16
C ASN A 5 20.92 -2.03 -4.65
N LYS A 6 20.44 -3.10 -4.02
CA LYS A 6 19.07 -3.57 -4.23
C LYS A 6 18.18 -2.51 -3.61
N SER A 7 17.44 -1.77 -4.45
CA SER A 7 16.36 -0.91 -3.98
C SER A 7 15.51 -1.71 -3.00
N GLN A 8 15.25 -1.16 -1.82
CA GLN A 8 14.29 -1.78 -0.93
C GLN A 8 12.92 -1.79 -1.63
N PRO A 9 12.18 -2.90 -1.58
CA PRO A 9 10.83 -2.95 -2.13
C PRO A 9 9.94 -2.01 -1.30
N LEU A 10 9.21 -1.14 -1.97
CA LEU A 10 8.31 -0.16 -1.37
C LEU A 10 6.89 -0.42 -1.83
N LEU A 11 5.94 -0.05 -0.97
CA LEU A 11 4.52 -0.07 -1.27
C LEU A 11 4.07 1.27 -1.83
N GLY A 12 3.24 1.24 -2.86
CA GLY A 12 2.35 2.35 -3.20
C GLY A 12 1.08 2.24 -2.36
N LEU A 13 0.72 3.32 -1.65
CA LEU A 13 -0.46 3.39 -0.81
C LEU A 13 -1.33 4.59 -1.21
N ASP A 14 -2.57 4.32 -1.63
CA ASP A 14 -3.58 5.33 -1.98
C ASP A 14 -4.74 5.26 -0.99
N ILE A 15 -5.01 6.37 -0.30
CA ILE A 15 -6.08 6.50 0.70
C ILE A 15 -7.13 7.46 0.15
N THR A 16 -8.31 6.93 -0.10
CA THR A 16 -9.45 7.70 -0.61
C THR A 16 -10.66 7.55 0.32
N THR A 17 -11.69 8.36 0.10
CA THR A 17 -12.95 8.29 0.85
C THR A 17 -13.66 6.94 0.69
N SER A 18 -13.45 6.25 -0.43
CA SER A 18 -14.08 4.95 -0.71
C SER A 18 -13.19 3.75 -0.39
N SER A 19 -11.88 3.88 -0.53
CA SER A 19 -10.97 2.74 -0.42
C SER A 19 -9.54 3.11 -0.05
N VAL A 20 -8.91 2.20 0.68
CA VAL A 20 -7.46 2.10 0.85
C VAL A 20 -6.95 1.08 -0.15
N LYS A 21 -6.08 1.50 -1.07
CA LYS A 21 -5.47 0.64 -2.09
C LYS A 21 -3.97 0.56 -1.88
N LEU A 22 -3.43 -0.63 -2.04
CA LEU A 22 -2.02 -0.91 -1.89
C LEU A 22 -1.51 -1.69 -3.09
N ILE A 23 -0.30 -1.36 -3.56
CA ILE A 23 0.39 -2.09 -4.62
C ILE A 23 1.89 -2.23 -4.31
N GLU A 24 2.44 -3.42 -4.55
CA GLU A 24 3.88 -3.67 -4.51
C GLU A 24 4.35 -3.96 -5.94
N LEU A 25 5.35 -3.22 -6.42
CA LEU A 25 5.91 -3.37 -7.75
C LEU A 25 7.37 -3.83 -7.67
N SER A 26 7.75 -4.77 -8.52
CA SER A 26 9.14 -5.09 -8.81
C SER A 26 9.49 -4.72 -10.25
N GLN A 27 10.78 -4.58 -10.53
CA GLN A 27 11.29 -4.36 -11.88
C GLN A 27 12.15 -5.54 -12.31
N SER A 28 11.87 -6.08 -13.50
CA SER A 28 12.66 -7.12 -14.15
C SER A 28 13.08 -6.63 -15.53
N GLY A 29 14.35 -6.26 -15.67
CA GLY A 29 14.84 -5.56 -16.86
C GLY A 29 14.12 -4.24 -17.08
N LYS A 30 13.39 -4.11 -18.20
CA LYS A 30 12.61 -2.91 -18.55
C LYS A 30 11.11 -3.00 -18.22
N ARG A 31 10.67 -4.09 -17.57
CA ARG A 31 9.24 -4.33 -17.28
C ARG A 31 8.99 -4.23 -15.77
N TYR A 32 7.85 -3.65 -15.42
CA TYR A 32 7.31 -3.72 -14.06
C TYR A 32 6.44 -4.96 -13.91
N ARG A 33 6.46 -5.53 -12.70
CA ARG A 33 5.59 -6.63 -12.29
C ARG A 33 4.86 -6.23 -11.02
N VAL A 34 3.57 -6.52 -10.96
CA VAL A 34 2.78 -6.43 -9.74
C VAL A 34 3.08 -7.67 -8.89
N GLU A 35 3.71 -7.46 -7.74
CA GLU A 35 4.00 -8.54 -6.78
C GLU A 35 2.83 -8.74 -5.82
N SER A 36 2.14 -7.66 -5.45
CA SER A 36 1.00 -7.70 -4.53
C SER A 36 0.05 -6.53 -4.79
N TYR A 37 -1.25 -6.76 -4.58
CA TYR A 37 -2.27 -5.73 -4.65
C TYR A 37 -3.43 -6.07 -3.72
N ALA A 38 -3.98 -5.06 -3.05
CA ALA A 38 -5.25 -5.16 -2.35
C ALA A 38 -5.98 -3.83 -2.34
N ALA A 39 -7.31 -3.91 -2.24
CA ALA A 39 -8.18 -2.79 -1.98
C ALA A 39 -9.13 -3.16 -0.84
N GLU A 40 -9.15 -2.32 0.19
CA GLU A 40 -10.06 -2.44 1.33
C GLU A 40 -10.97 -1.23 1.39
N PRO A 41 -12.27 -1.39 1.74
CA PRO A 41 -13.16 -0.26 1.90
C PRO A 41 -12.70 0.62 3.05
N THR A 42 -12.73 1.94 2.83
CA THR A 42 -12.48 2.92 3.88
C THR A 42 -13.65 2.90 4.87
N PRO A 43 -13.39 2.89 6.19
CA PRO A 43 -14.47 2.93 7.18
C PRO A 43 -15.34 4.19 7.02
N PRO A 44 -16.66 4.10 7.22
CA PRO A 44 -17.55 5.25 7.14
C PRO A 44 -17.07 6.40 8.04
N ASN A 45 -17.18 7.63 7.56
CA ASN A 45 -16.80 8.85 8.28
C ASN A 45 -15.32 8.94 8.72
N SER A 46 -14.45 8.01 8.31
CA SER A 46 -13.03 8.02 8.69
C SER A 46 -12.15 8.89 7.79
N VAL A 47 -12.64 9.20 6.59
CA VAL A 47 -12.00 10.13 5.64
C VAL A 47 -13.07 11.04 5.07
N SER A 48 -12.85 12.36 5.11
CA SER A 48 -13.74 13.38 4.55
C SER A 48 -12.94 14.49 3.91
N GLU A 49 -13.35 14.96 2.72
CA GLU A 49 -12.70 16.08 2.01
C GLU A 49 -11.16 15.96 1.92
N LYS A 50 -10.65 14.74 1.69
CA LYS A 50 -9.22 14.38 1.66
C LYS A 50 -8.48 14.50 3.01
N ALA A 51 -9.19 14.72 4.11
CA ALA A 51 -8.66 14.66 5.46
C ALA A 51 -8.99 13.32 6.12
N ILE A 52 -8.05 12.79 6.89
CA ILE A 52 -8.28 11.64 7.77
C ILE A 52 -8.93 12.15 9.05
N VAL A 53 -10.16 11.71 9.31
CA VAL A 53 -10.96 12.10 10.49
C VAL A 53 -10.75 11.09 11.63
N ASP A 54 -10.69 9.80 11.30
CA ASP A 54 -10.38 8.72 12.26
C ASP A 54 -9.14 7.94 11.79
N ALA A 55 -7.98 8.35 12.31
CA ALA A 55 -6.71 7.73 11.99
C ALA A 55 -6.62 6.26 12.43
N LYS A 56 -7.30 5.88 13.52
CA LYS A 56 -7.28 4.51 14.02
C LYS A 56 -8.05 3.60 13.07
N ALA A 57 -9.25 4.03 12.64
CA ALA A 57 -10.05 3.28 11.69
C ALA A 57 -9.35 3.12 10.33
N VAL A 58 -8.73 4.20 9.83
CA VAL A 58 -7.91 4.13 8.61
C VAL A 58 -6.71 3.21 8.79
N GLY A 59 -6.02 3.27 9.93
CA GLY A 59 -4.90 2.37 10.25
C GLY A 59 -5.31 0.89 10.23
N GLU A 60 -6.49 0.55 10.74
CA GLU A 60 -7.02 -0.81 10.67
C GLU A 60 -7.38 -1.23 9.24
N ALA A 61 -7.87 -0.32 8.41
CA ALA A 61 -8.10 -0.60 6.99
C ALA A 61 -6.78 -0.85 6.24
N ILE A 62 -5.73 -0.08 6.52
CA ILE A 62 -4.38 -0.30 5.99
C ILE A 62 -3.86 -1.68 6.41
N ARG A 63 -3.98 -2.04 7.70
CA ARG A 63 -3.55 -3.36 8.20
C ARG A 63 -4.26 -4.51 7.50
N ARG A 64 -5.58 -4.39 7.26
CA ARG A 64 -6.33 -5.39 6.49
C ARG A 64 -5.83 -5.47 5.04
N ALA A 65 -5.55 -4.32 4.41
CA ALA A 65 -5.06 -4.28 3.02
C ALA A 65 -3.70 -4.95 2.89
N VAL A 66 -2.75 -4.63 3.78
CA VAL A 66 -1.42 -5.28 3.84
C VAL A 66 -1.56 -6.79 4.02
N LYS A 67 -2.37 -7.24 5.00
CA LYS A 67 -2.60 -8.66 5.26
C LYS A 67 -3.22 -9.38 4.06
N ARG A 68 -4.19 -8.75 3.39
CA ARG A 68 -4.87 -9.32 2.22
C ARG A 68 -3.98 -9.38 1.00
N ALA A 69 -3.15 -8.36 0.79
CA ALA A 69 -2.19 -8.32 -0.31
C ALA A 69 -1.09 -9.38 -0.18
N GLY A 70 -0.80 -9.82 1.05
CA GLY A 70 0.36 -10.67 1.32
C GLY A 70 1.69 -9.93 1.10
N ALA A 71 1.65 -8.60 1.16
CA ALA A 71 2.78 -7.73 0.93
C ALA A 71 3.89 -8.00 1.95
N LYS A 72 5.14 -8.02 1.47
CA LYS A 72 6.31 -8.26 2.33
C LYS A 72 7.01 -6.97 2.71
N ALA A 73 6.93 -5.96 1.85
CA ALA A 73 7.41 -4.62 2.15
C ALA A 73 6.60 -3.99 3.29
N THR A 74 7.29 -3.27 4.17
CA THR A 74 6.68 -2.54 5.30
C THR A 74 6.73 -1.03 5.10
N ASP A 75 7.58 -0.56 4.18
CA ASP A 75 7.78 0.86 3.90
C ASP A 75 6.98 1.27 2.66
N VAL A 76 6.55 2.53 2.65
CA VAL A 76 5.82 3.16 1.54
C VAL A 76 6.70 4.17 0.81
N ALA A 77 6.48 4.34 -0.49
CA ALA A 77 7.20 5.31 -1.34
C ALA A 77 6.77 6.76 -1.12
#